data_AF-A0A416FDT2-F1
#
_entry.id   AF-A0A416FDT2-F1
#
_cell.length_a   1.000
_cell.length_b   1.000
_cell.length_c   1.000
_cell.angle_alpha   90.00
_cell.angle_beta   90.00
_cell.angle_gamma   90.00
#
_symmetry.space_group_name_H-M   'P 1'
#
loop_
_entity.id
_entity.type
_entity.pdbx_description
1 polymer ?
#
loop_
_entity_poly.entity_id
_entity_poly.type
_entity_poly.pdbx_seq_one_letter_code
_entity_poly.pdbx_strand_id
1 'polypeptide(L)'
;MAALGYRIWFDGKKFVADDNATEVHYDAGIHDSTTGWFCDKYSADKAVTQYNKSCLDDVVQCKECGKYFWQKHTEVHWYVERGMTPPRRCWSCRQKRKRETK
;
A
#
# COMPACT_ATOMS: atom_id res chain seq x y z
N MET A 1 -2.01 1.31 -25.94
CA MET A 1 -3.21 1.96 -25.38
C MET A 1 -3.04 2.02 -23.88
N ALA A 2 -2.92 3.20 -23.29
CA ALA A 2 -2.89 3.33 -21.83
C ALA A 2 -4.29 3.04 -21.29
N ALA A 3 -4.39 2.15 -20.30
CA ALA A 3 -5.65 1.95 -19.59
C ALA A 3 -5.83 3.13 -18.62
N LEU A 4 -7.02 3.75 -18.60
CA LEU A 4 -7.34 4.81 -17.64
C LEU A 4 -8.14 4.22 -16.47
N GLY A 5 -7.90 4.72 -15.26
CA GLY A 5 -8.58 4.25 -14.06
C GLY A 5 -8.51 5.27 -12.93
N TYR A 6 -9.36 5.08 -11.94
CA TYR A 6 -9.41 5.90 -10.73
C TYR A 6 -8.44 5.34 -9.71
N ARG A 7 -7.42 6.11 -9.39
CA ARG A 7 -6.41 5.74 -8.41
C ARG A 7 -6.90 6.04 -7.00
N ILE A 8 -6.66 5.11 -6.09
CA ILE A 8 -6.76 5.35 -4.65
C ILE A 8 -5.36 5.33 -4.05
N TRP A 9 -5.11 6.15 -3.04
CA TRP A 9 -3.82 6.22 -2.35
C TRP A 9 -3.99 6.77 -0.93
N PHE A 10 -2.97 6.62 -0.10
CA PHE A 10 -2.98 7.08 1.29
C PHE A 10 -2.25 8.43 1.43
N ASP A 11 -2.94 9.45 1.95
CA ASP A 11 -2.41 10.83 2.09
C ASP A 11 -1.49 11.05 3.30
N GLY A 12 -1.31 10.01 4.13
CA GLY A 12 -0.62 10.08 5.42
C GLY A 12 -1.57 10.08 6.62
N LYS A 13 -2.85 10.37 6.41
CA LYS A 13 -3.93 10.33 7.41
C LYS A 13 -5.09 9.44 6.99
N LYS A 14 -5.46 9.44 5.71
CA LYS A 14 -6.59 8.68 5.17
C LYS A 14 -6.37 8.29 3.71
N PHE A 15 -7.13 7.31 3.27
CA PHE A 15 -7.26 6.98 1.86
C PHE A 15 -8.10 8.05 1.14
N VAL A 16 -7.67 8.38 -0.07
CA VAL A 16 -8.32 9.30 -1.00
C VAL A 16 -8.31 8.69 -2.40
N ALA A 17 -9.33 9.04 -3.19
CA ALA A 17 -9.42 8.69 -4.60
C ALA A 17 -9.15 9.94 -5.46
N ASP A 18 -8.53 9.75 -6.62
CA ASP A 18 -8.41 10.82 -7.60
C ASP A 18 -9.78 11.11 -8.25
N ASP A 19 -10.07 12.39 -8.50
CA ASP A 19 -11.36 12.80 -9.08
C ASP A 19 -11.49 12.45 -10.58
N ASN A 20 -10.36 12.37 -11.28
CA ASN A 20 -10.30 12.08 -12.70
C ASN A 20 -9.58 10.75 -12.94
N ALA A 21 -9.97 10.05 -14.01
CA ALA A 21 -9.27 8.84 -14.42
C ALA A 21 -7.86 9.20 -14.92
N THR A 22 -6.84 8.59 -14.31
CA THR A 22 -5.43 8.75 -14.67
C THR A 22 -4.91 7.46 -15.31
N GLU A 23 -3.74 7.52 -15.95
CA GLU A 23 -3.12 6.33 -16.54
C GLU A 23 -2.83 5.27 -15.48
N VAL A 24 -3.38 4.08 -15.67
CA VAL A 24 -3.18 2.94 -14.79
C VAL A 24 -1.73 2.50 -14.91
N HIS A 25 -1.00 2.75 -13.84
CA HIS A 25 0.33 2.19 -13.67
C HIS A 25 0.20 0.84 -12.96
N TYR A 26 0.35 -0.24 -13.74
CA TYR A 26 0.54 -1.57 -13.17
C TYR A 26 1.93 -1.60 -12.51
N ASP A 27 1.98 -1.31 -11.21
CA ASP A 27 3.20 -1.46 -10.42
C ASP A 27 3.53 -2.95 -10.33
N ALA A 28 4.21 -3.48 -11.35
CA ALA A 28 4.69 -4.85 -11.41
C ALA A 28 5.76 -5.06 -10.32
N GLY A 29 5.31 -5.34 -9.09
CA GLY A 29 6.19 -5.75 -8.00
C GLY A 29 6.15 -4.92 -6.72
N ILE A 30 5.06 -4.21 -6.41
CA ILE A 30 4.84 -3.70 -5.05
C ILE A 30 3.68 -4.50 -4.42
N HIS A 31 4.02 -5.68 -3.91
CA HIS A 31 3.07 -6.61 -3.28
C HIS A 31 2.37 -6.05 -2.01
N ASP A 32 2.76 -4.86 -1.57
CA ASP A 32 2.25 -4.17 -0.38
C ASP A 32 1.88 -2.70 -0.61
N SER A 33 1.70 -2.26 -1.88
CA SER A 33 1.33 -0.87 -2.17
C SER A 33 -0.03 -0.51 -1.59
N THR A 34 -0.12 0.64 -0.95
CA THR A 34 -1.41 1.26 -0.58
C THR A 34 -2.13 1.85 -1.79
N THR A 35 -1.44 1.98 -2.92
CA THR A 35 -2.01 2.49 -4.16
C THR A 35 -2.79 1.39 -4.88
N GLY A 36 -4.04 1.67 -5.19
CA GLY A 36 -4.92 0.79 -5.96
C GLY A 36 -5.51 1.51 -7.17
N TRP A 37 -5.94 0.75 -8.16
CA TRP A 37 -6.57 1.27 -9.37
C TRP A 37 -7.93 0.60 -9.58
N PHE A 38 -8.94 1.40 -9.89
CA PHE A 38 -10.31 0.94 -10.14
C PHE A 38 -10.77 1.40 -11.52
N CYS A 39 -11.61 0.61 -12.18
CA CYS A 39 -12.15 0.94 -13.50
C CYS A 39 -13.19 2.08 -13.45
N ASP A 40 -13.84 2.29 -12.30
CA ASP A 40 -14.88 3.31 -12.11
C ASP A 40 -14.73 4.06 -10.78
N LYS A 41 -15.20 5.32 -10.75
CA LYS A 41 -15.09 6.21 -9.60
C LYS A 41 -15.85 5.69 -8.38
N TYR A 42 -17.05 5.15 -8.60
CA TYR A 42 -17.91 4.65 -7.54
C TYR A 42 -17.22 3.53 -6.74
N SER A 43 -16.59 2.59 -7.43
CA SER A 43 -15.80 1.52 -6.82
C SER A 43 -14.58 2.06 -6.07
N ALA A 44 -13.90 3.08 -6.62
CA ALA A 44 -12.78 3.74 -5.94
C ALA A 44 -13.23 4.40 -4.63
N ASP A 45 -14.32 5.18 -4.66
CA ASP A 45 -14.87 5.87 -3.49
C ASP A 45 -15.38 4.88 -2.42
N LYS A 46 -16.02 3.79 -2.87
CA LYS A 46 -16.45 2.70 -1.99
C LYS A 46 -15.26 2.03 -1.32
N ALA A 47 -14.18 1.76 -2.06
CA ALA A 47 -12.96 1.19 -1.52
C ALA A 47 -12.29 2.13 -0.50
N VAL A 48 -12.20 3.42 -0.81
CA VAL A 48 -11.70 4.46 0.12
C VAL A 48 -12.50 4.45 1.42
N THR A 49 -13.82 4.42 1.34
CA THR A 49 -14.71 4.40 2.51
C THR A 49 -14.47 3.15 3.36
N GLN A 50 -14.35 1.99 2.72
CA GLN A 50 -14.07 0.73 3.40
C GLN A 50 -12.70 0.73 4.07
N TYR A 51 -11.65 1.13 3.36
CA TYR A 51 -10.27 1.12 3.88
C TYR A 51 -10.09 2.09 5.04
N ASN A 52 -10.67 3.29 4.94
CA ASN A 52 -10.68 4.25 6.04
C ASN A 52 -11.43 3.72 7.28
N LYS A 53 -12.40 2.82 7.11
CA LYS A 53 -13.16 2.24 8.22
C LYS A 53 -12.44 1.05 8.88
N SER A 54 -11.82 0.17 8.09
CA SER A 54 -11.37 -1.14 8.58
C SER A 54 -9.87 -1.33 8.67
N CYS A 55 -9.07 -0.58 7.89
CA CYS A 55 -7.65 -0.90 7.69
C CYS A 55 -6.73 0.32 7.84
N LEU A 56 -7.21 1.40 8.46
CA LEU A 56 -6.43 2.62 8.60
C LEU A 56 -5.15 2.42 9.41
N ASP A 57 -5.24 1.64 10.49
CA ASP A 57 -4.11 1.34 11.39
C ASP A 57 -3.10 0.33 10.80
N ASP A 58 -3.49 -0.37 9.72
CA ASP A 58 -2.63 -1.33 9.01
C ASP A 58 -1.70 -0.63 8.00
N VAL A 59 -1.62 0.70 7.98
CA VAL A 59 -0.80 1.47 7.04
C VAL A 59 0.45 2.02 7.74
N VAL A 60 1.63 1.70 7.20
CA VAL A 60 2.91 2.13 7.76
C VAL A 60 3.76 2.81 6.70
N GLN A 61 4.48 3.87 7.10
CA GLN A 61 5.45 4.53 6.24
C GLN A 61 6.77 3.76 6.20
N CYS A 62 7.26 3.45 5.00
CA CYS A 62 8.56 2.84 4.81
C CYS A 62 9.68 3.82 5.18
N LYS A 63 10.57 3.40 6.08
CA LYS A 63 11.69 4.25 6.54
C LYS A 63 12.77 4.57 5.50
N GLU A 64 12.79 3.86 4.36
CA GLU A 64 13.82 4.04 3.33
C GLU A 64 13.30 4.81 2.11
N CYS A 65 12.13 4.43 1.58
CA CYS A 65 11.58 5.09 0.39
C CYS A 65 10.48 6.11 0.69
N GLY A 66 10.03 6.23 1.94
CA GLY A 66 8.97 7.15 2.36
C GLY A 66 7.57 6.78 1.88
N LYS A 67 7.41 5.73 1.05
CA LYS A 67 6.11 5.23 0.58
C LYS A 67 5.33 4.56 1.70
N TYR A 68 4.01 4.70 1.66
CA TYR A 68 3.11 3.95 2.51
C TYR A 68 2.90 2.54 1.96
N PHE A 69 2.85 1.56 2.86
CA PHE A 69 2.61 0.16 2.52
C PHE A 69 1.73 -0.50 3.57
N TRP A 70 1.09 -1.59 3.17
CA TRP A 70 0.23 -2.37 4.07
C TRP A 70 1.08 -3.23 5.01
N GLN A 71 0.82 -3.11 6.30
CA GLN A 71 1.31 -3.96 7.37
C GLN A 71 0.10 -4.41 8.19
N LYS A 72 -0.45 -5.57 7.82
CA LYS A 72 -1.65 -6.11 8.47
C LYS A 72 -1.35 -6.45 9.93
N HIS A 73 -2.30 -6.15 10.83
CA HIS A 73 -2.26 -6.56 12.23
C HIS A 73 -1.88 -8.05 12.43
N THR A 74 -2.38 -8.96 11.59
CA THR A 74 -2.04 -10.40 11.63
C THR A 74 -0.57 -10.68 11.34
N GLU A 75 0.04 -9.96 10.38
CA GLU A 75 1.47 -10.06 10.11
C GLU A 75 2.28 -9.51 11.28
N VAL A 76 1.86 -8.38 11.86
CA VAL A 76 2.50 -7.80 13.04
C VAL A 76 2.44 -8.78 14.23
N HIS A 77 1.27 -9.33 14.52
CA HIS A 77 1.08 -10.33 15.57
C HIS A 77 1.99 -11.54 15.36
N TRP A 78 2.07 -12.07 14.15
CA TRP A 78 2.94 -13.20 13.82
C TRP A 78 4.42 -12.93 14.11
N TYR A 79 4.90 -11.71 13.85
CA TYR A 79 6.28 -11.32 14.21
C TYR A 79 6.45 -11.22 15.73
N VAL A 80 5.54 -10.54 16.42
CA VAL A 80 5.61 -10.30 17.87
C VAL A 80 5.54 -11.59 18.67
N GLU A 81 4.64 -12.51 18.34
CA GLU A 81 4.50 -13.82 18.99
C GLU A 81 5.79 -14.66 18.90
N ARG A 82 6.60 -14.43 17.87
CA ARG A 82 7.89 -15.12 17.66
C ARG A 82 9.08 -14.37 18.25
N GLY A 83 8.84 -13.29 19.01
CA GLY A 83 9.90 -12.43 19.54
C GLY A 83 10.66 -11.66 18.47
N MET A 84 10.08 -11.51 17.27
CA MET A 84 10.68 -10.78 16.15
C MET A 84 10.10 -9.37 16.02
N THR A 85 10.91 -8.43 15.54
CA THR A 85 10.42 -7.08 15.24
C THR A 85 9.74 -7.03 13.87
N PRO A 86 8.52 -6.48 13.76
CA PRO A 86 7.85 -6.33 12.48
C PRO A 86 8.63 -5.42 11.53
N PRO A 87 8.53 -5.66 10.21
CA PRO A 87 9.31 -4.94 9.21
C PRO A 87 8.86 -3.47 9.12
N ARG A 88 9.80 -2.53 9.28
CA ARG A 88 9.56 -1.10 9.03
C ARG A 88 9.84 -0.65 7.58
N ARG A 89 10.04 -1.62 6.68
CA ARG A 89 10.41 -1.40 5.28
C ARG A 89 9.43 -2.16 4.40
N CYS A 90 8.99 -1.52 3.31
CA CYS A 90 8.19 -2.18 2.29
C CYS A 90 8.95 -3.34 1.63
N TRP A 91 8.21 -4.21 0.97
CA TRP A 91 8.72 -5.40 0.30
C TRP A 91 9.83 -5.06 -0.70
N SER A 92 9.63 -4.06 -1.56
CA SER A 92 10.63 -3.69 -2.57
C SER A 92 11.97 -3.26 -1.95
N CYS A 93 11.93 -2.47 -0.87
CA CYS A 93 13.14 -2.10 -0.11
C CYS A 93 13.81 -3.31 0.56
N ARG A 94 13.02 -4.23 1.13
CA ARG A 94 13.55 -5.49 1.70
C ARG A 94 14.25 -6.33 0.63
N GLN A 95 13.67 -6.44 -0.58
CA GLN A 95 14.27 -7.20 -1.68
C GLN A 95 15.54 -6.55 -2.20
N LYS A 96 15.55 -5.22 -2.36
CA LYS A 96 16.74 -4.48 -2.78
C LYS A 96 17.93 -4.76 -1.85
N ARG A 97 17.72 -4.61 -0.55
CA ARG A 97 18.76 -4.88 0.46
C ARG A 97 19.26 -6.32 0.44
N LYS A 98 18.37 -7.31 0.23
CA LYS A 98 18.76 -8.72 0.11
C LYS A 98 19.68 -8.98 -1.08
N ARG A 99 19.49 -8.25 -2.18
CA ARG A 99 20.36 -8.34 -3.38
C ARG A 99 21.72 -7.69 -3.17
N GLU A 100 21.77 -6.58 -2.42
CA GLU A 100 23.01 -5.84 -2.12
C GLU A 100 23.89 -6.50 -1.05
N THR A 101 23.31 -7.36 -0.21
CA THR A 101 24.05 -8.06 0.87
C THR A 101 24.64 -9.40 0.39
N LYS A 102 24.51 -9.72 -0.89
CA LYS A 102 24.93 -10.98 -1.51
C LYS A 102 26.20 -10.77 -2.32
#